data_AF-A0A2T6CZ84-F1
#
_entry.id   AF-A0A2T6CZ84-F1
#
_cell.length_a   1.000
_cell.length_b   1.000
_cell.length_c   1.000
_cell.angle_alpha   90.00
_cell.angle_beta   90.00
_cell.angle_gamma   90.00
#
_symmetry.space_group_name_H-M   'P 1'
#
loop_
_entity.id
_entity.type
_entity.pdbx_description
1 polymer ?
#
loop_
_entity_poly.entity_id
_entity_poly.type
_entity_poly.pdbx_seq_one_letter_code
_entity_poly.pdbx_strand_id
1 'polypeptide(L)'
;MLLVTGCLGGLTSLARAGGEIFWYPFARAWGSPSEAELAKCRQAYRQLKGEAATEPLLALPVLVVKQSAPPRWRADLARPCARGVATALHRRVTCLAEAPDVAPAELGHNQLRYAWARAREYAAFVARQPAEPGHRVFAEVWVNRGNVAALHVFVISPAGQIAYCRWWNSHQFGPRLSFGDGDWIPFLVDQIHRDFARSAEELFPPYGVG
;
A
#
# COMPACT_ATOMS: atom_id res chain seq x y z
N MET A 1 17.14 51.82 -17.47
CA MET A 1 17.98 50.68 -17.06
C MET A 1 17.06 49.51 -16.79
N LEU A 2 16.92 48.59 -17.76
CA LEU A 2 16.06 47.40 -17.68
C LEU A 2 16.89 46.25 -17.09
N LEU A 3 16.49 45.74 -15.92
CA LEU A 3 17.10 44.57 -15.31
C LEU A 3 16.19 43.36 -15.50
N VAL A 4 16.60 42.53 -16.45
CA VAL A 4 16.07 41.18 -16.71
C VAL A 4 16.32 40.35 -15.46
N THR A 5 15.24 39.97 -14.76
CA THR A 5 15.30 39.00 -13.65
C THR A 5 14.34 37.87 -13.98
N GLY A 6 14.85 36.86 -14.69
CA GLY A 6 14.10 35.67 -15.06
C GLY A 6 15.08 34.58 -15.46
N CYS A 7 14.78 33.33 -15.09
CA CYS A 7 15.53 32.11 -15.41
C CYS A 7 16.63 31.69 -14.40
N LEU A 8 16.29 31.52 -13.12
CA LEU A 8 17.05 30.63 -12.22
C LEU A 8 16.20 29.50 -11.61
N GLY A 9 14.87 29.60 -11.63
CA GLY A 9 13.97 28.53 -11.14
C GLY A 9 13.72 27.37 -12.13
N GLY A 10 14.06 27.54 -13.42
CA GLY A 10 13.77 26.54 -14.45
C GLY A 10 14.76 25.36 -14.48
N LEU A 11 16.04 25.62 -14.20
CA LEU A 11 17.12 24.65 -14.38
C LEU A 11 17.12 23.52 -13.35
N THR A 12 16.71 23.79 -12.10
CA THR A 12 16.57 22.74 -11.07
C THR A 12 15.34 21.86 -11.30
N SER A 13 14.25 22.40 -11.86
CA SER A 13 13.07 21.60 -12.24
C SER A 13 13.37 20.69 -13.45
N LEU A 14 14.14 21.17 -14.42
CA LEU A 14 14.52 20.41 -15.62
C LEU A 14 15.54 19.31 -15.31
N ALA A 15 16.49 19.54 -14.40
CA ALA A 15 17.43 18.51 -13.97
C ALA A 15 16.74 17.38 -13.18
N ARG A 16 15.75 17.74 -12.34
CA ARG A 16 14.94 16.77 -11.58
C ARG A 16 13.98 16.00 -12.50
N ALA A 17 13.32 16.68 -13.43
CA ALA A 17 12.49 16.04 -14.46
C ALA A 17 13.32 15.14 -15.40
N GLY A 18 14.53 15.54 -15.78
CA GLY A 18 15.41 14.75 -16.64
C GLY A 18 15.93 13.46 -16.00
N GLY A 19 16.23 13.50 -14.69
CA GLY A 19 16.59 12.30 -13.92
C GLY A 19 15.41 11.35 -13.73
N GLU A 20 14.22 11.89 -13.42
CA GLU A 20 12.99 11.11 -13.21
C GLU A 20 12.51 10.42 -14.51
N ILE A 21 12.65 11.07 -15.67
CA ILE A 21 12.35 10.48 -16.99
C ILE A 21 13.30 9.31 -17.33
N PHE A 22 14.57 9.36 -16.91
CA PHE A 22 15.54 8.29 -17.20
C PHE A 22 15.23 6.99 -16.44
N TRP A 23 14.67 7.08 -15.23
CA TRP A 23 14.32 5.89 -14.43
C TRP A 23 12.99 5.25 -14.82
N TYR A 24 12.13 5.95 -15.57
CA TYR A 24 10.80 5.46 -15.95
C TYR A 24 10.82 4.12 -16.71
N PRO A 25 11.67 3.90 -17.74
CA PRO A 25 11.75 2.61 -18.42
C PRO A 25 12.17 1.48 -17.48
N PHE A 26 13.07 1.76 -16.52
CA PHE A 26 13.50 0.79 -15.51
C PHE A 26 12.38 0.48 -14.52
N ALA A 27 11.70 1.50 -13.99
CA ALA A 27 10.55 1.31 -13.11
C ALA A 27 9.46 0.46 -13.77
N ARG A 28 9.16 0.74 -15.05
CA ARG A 28 8.20 -0.03 -15.87
C ARG A 28 8.68 -1.48 -16.12
N ALA A 29 9.95 -1.69 -16.44
CA ALA A 29 10.52 -3.04 -16.59
C ALA A 29 10.43 -3.85 -15.28
N TRP A 30 10.57 -3.17 -14.14
CA TRP A 30 10.41 -3.73 -12.80
C TRP A 30 8.95 -3.88 -12.35
N GLY A 31 7.98 -3.51 -13.19
CA GLY A 31 6.54 -3.76 -12.97
C GLY A 31 5.76 -2.59 -12.38
N SER A 32 6.36 -1.40 -12.29
CA SER A 32 5.66 -0.19 -11.87
C SER A 32 4.52 0.17 -12.85
N PRO A 33 3.38 0.73 -12.38
CA PRO A 33 2.28 1.21 -13.24
C PRO A 33 2.68 2.37 -14.14
N SER A 34 1.80 2.68 -15.09
CA SER A 34 1.95 3.86 -15.95
C SER A 34 1.67 5.13 -15.15
N GLU A 35 2.19 6.27 -15.60
CA GLU A 35 1.89 7.56 -14.94
C GLU A 35 0.37 7.84 -14.89
N ALA A 36 -0.39 7.44 -15.91
CA ALA A 36 -1.84 7.57 -15.91
C ALA A 36 -2.51 6.75 -14.80
N GLU A 37 -1.99 5.56 -14.48
CA GLU A 37 -2.45 4.76 -13.35
C GLU A 37 -2.02 5.37 -12.01
N LEU A 38 -0.78 5.86 -11.91
CA LEU A 38 -0.26 6.51 -10.70
C LEU A 38 -1.02 7.80 -10.37
N ALA A 39 -1.39 8.60 -11.37
CA ALA A 39 -2.22 9.78 -11.19
C ALA A 39 -3.60 9.45 -10.57
N LYS A 40 -4.23 8.34 -11.02
CA LYS A 40 -5.47 7.84 -10.41
C LYS A 40 -5.26 7.36 -8.97
N CYS A 41 -4.14 6.69 -8.70
CA CYS A 41 -3.77 6.27 -7.34
C CYS A 41 -3.56 7.48 -6.42
N ARG A 42 -2.89 8.53 -6.90
CA ARG A 42 -2.72 9.79 -6.16
C ARG A 42 -4.07 10.43 -5.82
N GLN A 43 -4.98 10.51 -6.79
CA GLN A 43 -6.33 11.03 -6.54
C GLN A 43 -7.07 10.21 -5.48
N ALA A 44 -7.07 8.88 -5.61
CA ALA A 44 -7.71 7.99 -4.64
C ALA A 44 -7.07 8.07 -3.26
N TYR A 45 -5.75 8.23 -3.16
CA TYR A 45 -5.06 8.43 -1.89
C TYR A 45 -5.43 9.76 -1.23
N ARG A 46 -5.55 10.84 -2.00
CA ARG A 46 -6.03 12.12 -1.46
C ARG A 46 -7.46 12.01 -0.93
N GLN A 47 -8.33 11.25 -1.60
CA GLN A 47 -9.67 10.95 -1.10
C GLN A 47 -9.62 10.11 0.18
N LEU A 48 -8.73 9.11 0.23
CA LEU A 48 -8.50 8.28 1.40
C LEU A 48 -8.01 9.11 2.61
N LYS A 49 -7.11 10.08 2.40
CA LYS A 49 -6.49 10.92 3.43
C LYS A 49 -7.33 12.16 3.82
N GLY A 50 -8.15 12.68 2.91
CA GLY A 50 -8.80 13.98 3.03
C GLY A 50 -9.64 14.16 4.30
N GLU A 51 -9.76 15.42 4.73
CA GLU A 51 -10.39 15.87 5.98
C GLU A 51 -11.87 15.43 6.15
N ALA A 52 -12.51 15.01 5.05
CA ALA A 52 -13.89 14.51 5.02
C ALA A 52 -13.99 12.98 4.86
N ALA A 53 -12.95 12.20 5.17
CA ALA A 53 -12.95 10.74 5.11
C ALA A 53 -13.86 10.09 6.18
N THR A 54 -15.16 10.38 6.08
CA THR A 54 -16.29 9.82 6.82
C THR A 54 -16.49 8.34 6.52
N GLU A 55 -15.98 7.89 5.37
CA GLU A 55 -16.07 6.49 4.97
C GLU A 55 -15.23 5.60 5.88
N PRO A 56 -15.82 4.49 6.40
CA PRO A 56 -15.10 3.55 7.23
C PRO A 56 -14.01 2.83 6.43
N LEU A 57 -12.95 2.42 7.13
CA LEU A 57 -12.06 1.38 6.62
C LEU A 57 -12.67 0.01 6.93
N LEU A 58 -12.79 -0.83 5.92
CA LEU A 58 -13.30 -2.19 6.04
C LEU A 58 -12.10 -3.15 5.99
N ALA A 59 -11.62 -3.59 7.16
CA ALA A 59 -10.47 -4.48 7.26
C ALA A 59 -10.89 -5.93 7.03
N LEU A 60 -10.36 -6.55 5.99
CA LEU A 60 -10.55 -7.97 5.72
C LEU A 60 -9.65 -8.82 6.64
N PRO A 61 -9.91 -10.14 6.74
CA PRO A 61 -8.97 -11.08 7.35
C PRO A 61 -7.54 -10.89 6.80
N VAL A 62 -6.52 -11.18 7.61
CA VAL A 62 -5.12 -11.07 7.19
C VAL A 62 -4.69 -12.34 6.47
N LEU A 63 -4.11 -12.23 5.27
CA LEU A 63 -3.53 -13.39 4.59
C LEU A 63 -2.19 -13.72 5.24
N VAL A 64 -2.07 -14.90 5.83
CA VAL A 64 -0.82 -15.41 6.38
C VAL A 64 -0.24 -16.45 5.43
N VAL A 65 0.97 -16.19 4.95
CA VAL A 65 1.72 -17.09 4.08
C VAL A 65 2.93 -17.64 4.83
N LYS A 66 3.00 -18.96 4.96
CA LYS A 66 4.12 -19.66 5.62
C LYS A 66 4.79 -20.59 4.62
N GLN A 67 6.11 -20.69 4.63
CA GLN A 67 6.80 -21.66 3.75
C GLN A 67 6.39 -23.11 4.02
N SER A 68 6.05 -23.44 5.27
CA SER A 68 5.75 -24.81 5.71
C SER A 68 4.26 -25.14 5.79
N ALA A 69 3.36 -24.26 5.32
CA ALA A 69 1.92 -24.49 5.40
C ALA A 69 1.16 -23.73 4.29
N PRO A 70 -0.01 -24.24 3.85
CA PRO A 70 -0.83 -23.51 2.89
C PRO A 70 -1.18 -22.10 3.39
N PRO A 71 -1.26 -21.09 2.49
CA PRO A 71 -1.72 -19.75 2.85
C PRO A 71 -3.11 -19.78 3.48
N ARG A 72 -3.34 -18.94 4.49
CA ARG A 72 -4.63 -18.87 5.21
C ARG A 72 -5.02 -17.45 5.56
N TRP A 73 -6.29 -17.14 5.34
CA TRP A 73 -6.92 -15.91 5.83
C TRP A 73 -7.23 -16.03 7.33
N ARG A 74 -6.89 -15.00 8.11
CA ARG A 74 -6.94 -14.99 9.58
C ARG A 74 -7.69 -13.76 10.09
N ALA A 75 -8.96 -13.95 10.44
CA ALA A 75 -9.81 -12.88 10.97
C ALA A 75 -9.40 -12.44 12.39
N ASP A 76 -8.82 -13.34 13.17
CA ASP A 76 -8.31 -13.08 14.52
C ASP A 76 -7.13 -12.09 14.51
N LEU A 77 -6.34 -12.05 13.44
CA LEU A 77 -5.25 -11.09 13.26
C LEU A 77 -5.72 -9.73 12.72
N ALA A 78 -6.86 -9.68 12.02
CA ALA A 78 -7.39 -8.43 11.48
C ALA A 78 -7.85 -7.47 12.60
N ARG A 79 -8.42 -8.01 13.69
CA ARG A 79 -8.92 -7.21 14.83
C ARG A 79 -7.85 -6.36 15.52
N PRO A 80 -6.70 -6.92 15.97
CA PRO A 80 -5.65 -6.11 16.59
C PRO A 80 -5.04 -5.09 15.62
N CYS A 81 -4.83 -5.45 14.34
CA CYS A 81 -4.37 -4.49 13.32
C CYS A 81 -5.36 -3.34 13.13
N ALA A 82 -6.65 -3.66 12.95
CA ALA A 82 -7.71 -2.67 12.78
C ALA A 82 -7.82 -1.72 13.97
N ARG A 83 -7.69 -2.25 15.20
CA ARG A 83 -7.66 -1.42 16.41
C ARG A 83 -6.47 -0.46 16.41
N GLY A 84 -5.27 -0.94 16.09
CA GLY A 84 -4.09 -0.10 16.02
C GLY A 84 -4.21 1.01 14.98
N VAL A 85 -4.69 0.68 13.77
CA VAL A 85 -4.93 1.64 12.70
C VAL A 85 -6.03 2.65 13.08
N ALA A 86 -7.13 2.19 13.69
CA ALA A 86 -8.21 3.05 14.14
C ALA A 86 -7.71 4.10 15.15
N THR A 87 -6.89 3.68 16.11
CA THR A 87 -6.27 4.57 17.10
C THR A 87 -5.29 5.54 16.44
N ALA A 88 -4.36 5.02 15.61
CA ALA A 88 -3.29 5.83 15.04
C ALA A 88 -3.79 6.86 14.01
N LEU A 89 -4.85 6.54 13.26
CA LEU A 89 -5.42 7.43 12.25
C LEU A 89 -6.68 8.17 12.72
N HIS A 90 -7.10 7.98 13.98
CA HIS A 90 -8.37 8.50 14.51
C HIS A 90 -9.57 8.20 13.59
N ARG A 91 -9.63 7.00 13.02
CA ARG A 91 -10.61 6.62 12.00
C ARG A 91 -11.38 5.37 12.37
N ARG A 92 -12.65 5.30 11.96
CA ARG A 92 -13.45 4.08 12.12
C ARG A 92 -12.91 2.96 11.22
N VAL A 93 -12.56 1.83 11.83
CA VAL A 93 -12.18 0.60 11.14
C VAL A 93 -13.11 -0.53 11.58
N THR A 94 -13.78 -1.16 10.63
CA THR A 94 -14.67 -2.31 10.84
C THR A 94 -14.01 -3.56 10.29
N CYS A 95 -13.90 -4.62 11.08
CA CYS A 95 -13.39 -5.91 10.59
C CYS A 95 -14.52 -6.71 9.93
N LEU A 96 -14.26 -7.20 8.72
CA LEU A 96 -15.10 -8.18 8.05
C LEU A 96 -14.67 -9.60 8.47
N ALA A 97 -15.64 -10.49 8.63
CA ALA A 97 -15.38 -11.88 9.05
C ALA A 97 -14.99 -12.77 7.86
N GLU A 98 -15.55 -12.49 6.69
CA GLU A 98 -15.38 -13.30 5.49
C GLU A 98 -14.05 -13.00 4.80
N ALA A 99 -13.35 -14.07 4.43
CA ALA A 99 -12.16 -13.96 3.60
C ALA A 99 -12.55 -13.49 2.19
N PRO A 100 -11.72 -12.65 1.53
CA PRO A 100 -11.98 -12.30 0.15
C PRO A 100 -11.85 -13.52 -0.76
N ASP A 101 -12.69 -13.59 -1.79
CA ASP A 101 -12.57 -14.55 -2.88
C ASP A 101 -11.46 -14.11 -3.85
N VAL A 102 -10.24 -14.11 -3.33
CA VAL A 102 -9.01 -13.81 -4.05
C VAL A 102 -8.00 -14.87 -3.67
N ALA A 103 -7.60 -15.67 -4.67
CA ALA A 103 -6.61 -16.72 -4.47
C ALA A 103 -5.28 -16.13 -3.97
N PRO A 104 -4.61 -16.77 -3.00
CA PRO A 104 -3.23 -16.42 -2.66
C PRO A 104 -2.30 -16.60 -3.86
N ALA A 105 -1.41 -15.65 -4.10
CA ALA A 105 -0.40 -15.75 -5.14
C ALA A 105 1.01 -15.86 -4.55
N GLU A 106 1.92 -16.51 -5.28
CA GLU A 106 3.33 -16.62 -4.90
C GLU A 106 4.06 -15.29 -5.07
N LEU A 107 4.94 -14.96 -4.12
CA LEU A 107 5.67 -13.67 -4.10
C LEU A 107 6.56 -13.46 -5.34
N GLY A 108 7.15 -14.53 -5.86
CA GLY A 108 8.18 -14.47 -6.90
C GLY A 108 9.43 -13.68 -6.47
N HIS A 109 10.27 -13.35 -7.45
CA HIS A 109 11.54 -12.61 -7.22
C HIS A 109 11.38 -11.08 -7.27
N ASN A 110 10.26 -10.57 -7.78
CA ASN A 110 10.03 -9.13 -7.94
C ASN A 110 8.81 -8.70 -7.12
N GLN A 111 9.08 -8.15 -5.94
CA GLN A 111 8.05 -7.73 -4.98
C GLN A 111 7.21 -6.55 -5.49
N LEU A 112 7.78 -5.64 -6.29
CA LEU A 112 7.03 -4.53 -6.87
C LEU A 112 5.97 -5.06 -7.85
N ARG A 113 6.38 -5.96 -8.75
CA ARG A 113 5.47 -6.62 -9.69
C ARG A 113 4.39 -7.42 -8.95
N TYR A 114 4.78 -8.14 -7.90
CA TYR A 114 3.85 -8.85 -7.05
C TYR A 114 2.82 -7.91 -6.42
N ALA A 115 3.27 -6.85 -5.75
CA ALA A 115 2.40 -5.92 -5.04
C ALA A 115 1.35 -5.29 -5.99
N TRP A 116 1.76 -4.88 -7.19
CA TRP A 116 0.82 -4.32 -8.16
C TRP A 116 -0.13 -5.34 -8.77
N ALA A 117 0.32 -6.58 -9.01
CA ALA A 117 -0.56 -7.66 -9.44
C ALA A 117 -1.62 -7.97 -8.37
N ARG A 118 -1.20 -8.12 -7.11
CA ARG A 118 -2.10 -8.32 -5.96
C ARG A 118 -3.09 -7.18 -5.79
N ALA A 119 -2.62 -5.94 -5.83
CA ALA A 119 -3.48 -4.77 -5.71
C ALA A 119 -4.56 -4.74 -6.79
N ARG A 120 -4.25 -5.18 -8.03
CA ARG A 120 -5.22 -5.30 -9.13
C ARG A 120 -6.23 -6.42 -8.92
N GLU A 121 -5.82 -7.55 -8.37
CA GLU A 121 -6.75 -8.64 -8.03
C GLU A 121 -7.72 -8.22 -6.91
N TYR A 122 -7.21 -7.54 -5.88
CA TYR A 122 -8.07 -6.93 -4.85
C TYR A 122 -9.00 -5.87 -5.43
N ALA A 123 -8.49 -4.98 -6.30
CA ALA A 123 -9.31 -4.01 -7.02
C ALA A 123 -10.45 -4.68 -7.81
N ALA A 124 -10.14 -5.74 -8.56
CA ALA A 124 -11.13 -6.50 -9.32
C ALA A 124 -12.15 -7.21 -8.41
N PHE A 125 -11.71 -7.74 -7.26
CA PHE A 125 -12.63 -8.28 -6.26
C PHE A 125 -13.58 -7.20 -5.75
N VAL A 126 -13.07 -6.05 -5.31
CA VAL A 126 -13.90 -4.94 -4.80
C VAL A 126 -14.87 -4.42 -5.85
N ALA A 127 -14.43 -4.26 -7.11
CA ALA A 127 -15.27 -3.77 -8.19
C ALA A 127 -16.44 -4.70 -8.56
N ARG A 128 -16.37 -5.99 -8.20
CA ARG A 128 -17.45 -6.97 -8.41
C ARG A 128 -18.44 -7.02 -7.25
N GLN A 129 -18.12 -6.43 -6.11
CA GLN A 129 -19.03 -6.38 -4.97
C GLN A 129 -20.08 -5.28 -5.16
N PRO A 130 -21.25 -5.38 -4.49
CA PRO A 130 -22.17 -4.27 -4.39
C PRO A 130 -21.45 -3.00 -3.91
N ALA A 131 -21.89 -1.85 -4.43
CA ALA A 131 -21.35 -0.55 -4.04
C ALA A 131 -21.68 -0.27 -2.57
N GLU A 132 -20.77 -0.64 -1.67
CA GLU A 132 -20.83 -0.34 -0.25
C GLU A 132 -19.90 0.84 0.06
N PRO A 133 -20.32 1.77 0.94
CA PRO A 133 -19.45 2.84 1.39
C PRO A 133 -18.29 2.25 2.21
N GLY A 134 -17.08 2.73 1.96
CA GLY A 134 -15.89 2.31 2.72
C GLY A 134 -14.75 1.78 1.86
N HIS A 135 -13.55 2.14 2.26
CA HIS A 135 -12.34 1.66 1.64
C HIS A 135 -11.97 0.29 2.23
N ARG A 136 -11.69 -0.70 1.38
CA ARG A 136 -11.34 -2.05 1.81
C ARG A 136 -9.84 -2.18 2.02
N VAL A 137 -9.45 -2.66 3.20
CA VAL A 137 -8.06 -2.85 3.61
C VAL A 137 -7.72 -4.33 3.57
N PHE A 138 -6.69 -4.66 2.80
CA PHE A 138 -6.13 -5.99 2.69
C PHE A 138 -4.72 -5.96 3.27
N ALA A 139 -4.37 -6.98 4.06
CA ALA A 139 -3.03 -7.15 4.60
C ALA A 139 -2.54 -8.57 4.38
N GLU A 140 -1.27 -8.70 4.01
CA GLU A 140 -0.58 -9.97 3.82
C GLU A 140 0.67 -10.01 4.69
N VAL A 141 0.89 -11.14 5.37
CA VAL A 141 2.05 -11.38 6.23
C VAL A 141 2.74 -12.64 5.76
N TRP A 142 3.97 -12.47 5.28
CA TRP A 142 4.86 -13.55 4.88
C TRP A 142 5.72 -13.95 6.07
N VAL A 143 5.72 -15.23 6.41
CA VAL A 143 6.41 -15.75 7.59
C VAL A 143 7.41 -16.82 7.17
N ASN A 144 8.65 -16.65 7.63
CA ASN A 144 9.76 -17.57 7.42
C ASN A 144 10.41 -17.90 8.76
N ARG A 145 10.50 -19.19 9.11
CA ARG A 145 11.10 -19.68 10.37
C ARG A 145 10.59 -18.94 11.63
N GLY A 146 9.28 -18.74 11.73
CA GLY A 146 8.63 -18.05 12.86
C GLY A 146 8.72 -16.53 12.85
N ASN A 147 9.46 -15.93 11.91
CA ASN A 147 9.65 -14.49 11.79
C ASN A 147 8.92 -13.93 10.57
N VAL A 148 8.56 -12.66 10.62
CA VAL A 148 8.01 -11.94 9.48
C VAL A 148 9.10 -11.65 8.46
N ALA A 149 8.90 -12.15 7.25
CA ALA A 149 9.77 -11.95 6.09
C ALA A 149 9.31 -10.75 5.23
N ALA A 150 8.00 -10.55 5.13
CA ALA A 150 7.41 -9.40 4.45
C ALA A 150 6.00 -9.09 4.96
N LEU A 151 5.61 -7.82 4.85
CA LEU A 151 4.30 -7.27 5.16
C LEU A 151 3.82 -6.47 3.96
N HIS A 152 2.61 -6.75 3.47
CA HIS A 152 1.99 -5.96 2.41
C HIS A 152 0.66 -5.41 2.89
N VAL A 153 0.36 -4.17 2.53
CA VAL A 153 -0.93 -3.54 2.81
C VAL A 153 -1.44 -2.84 1.57
N PHE A 154 -2.72 -3.07 1.29
CA PHE A 154 -3.44 -2.51 0.17
C PHE A 154 -4.72 -1.87 0.67
N VAL A 155 -5.03 -0.66 0.18
CA VAL A 155 -6.32 -0.03 0.42
C VAL A 155 -6.96 0.26 -0.92
N ILE A 156 -8.16 -0.26 -1.12
CA ILE A 156 -8.93 -0.14 -2.36
C ILE A 156 -10.19 0.69 -2.08
N SER A 157 -10.45 1.70 -2.91
CA SER A 157 -11.64 2.52 -2.81
C SER A 157 -12.91 1.72 -3.14
N PRO A 158 -14.11 2.21 -2.77
CA PRO A 158 -15.38 1.59 -3.18
C PRO A 158 -15.51 1.37 -4.69
N ALA A 159 -14.91 2.25 -5.50
CA ALA A 159 -14.91 2.16 -6.96
C ALA A 159 -13.88 1.17 -7.53
N GLY A 160 -13.17 0.42 -6.68
CA GLY A 160 -12.11 -0.51 -7.11
C GLY A 160 -10.80 0.18 -7.48
N GLN A 161 -10.59 1.45 -7.12
CA GLN A 161 -9.32 2.14 -7.39
C GLN A 161 -8.33 1.87 -6.25
N ILE A 162 -7.08 1.55 -6.61
CA ILE A 162 -5.99 1.41 -5.64
C ILE A 162 -5.71 2.80 -5.04
N ALA A 163 -5.93 2.93 -3.73
CA ALA A 163 -5.69 4.16 -2.96
C ALA A 163 -4.41 4.07 -2.12
N TYR A 164 -3.97 2.86 -1.75
CA TYR A 164 -2.73 2.63 -1.01
C TYR A 164 -2.17 1.26 -1.39
N CYS A 165 -0.86 1.16 -1.62
CA CYS A 165 -0.18 -0.08 -1.97
C CYS A 165 1.25 -0.01 -1.44
N ARG A 166 1.55 -0.73 -0.36
CA ARG A 166 2.88 -0.72 0.26
C ARG A 166 3.31 -2.10 0.69
N TRP A 167 4.62 -2.31 0.61
CA TRP A 167 5.30 -3.52 1.04
C TRP A 167 6.53 -3.15 1.88
N TRP A 168 6.76 -3.95 2.90
CA TRP A 168 7.97 -3.92 3.71
C TRP A 168 8.53 -5.32 3.81
N ASN A 169 9.83 -5.48 3.59
CA ASN A 169 10.53 -6.76 3.73
C ASN A 169 11.55 -6.71 4.87
N SER A 170 12.03 -7.90 5.28
CA SER A 170 12.96 -8.04 6.40
C SER A 170 14.27 -7.26 6.28
N HIS A 171 14.67 -6.84 5.07
CA HIS A 171 15.83 -5.97 4.91
C HIS A 171 15.55 -4.51 5.33
N GLN A 172 14.28 -4.09 5.34
CA GLN A 172 13.87 -2.71 5.66
C GLN A 172 13.61 -2.48 7.16
N PHE A 173 13.21 -3.51 7.91
CA PHE A 173 12.92 -3.39 9.34
C PHE A 173 13.92 -4.11 10.26
N GLY A 174 14.98 -4.68 9.69
CA GLY A 174 16.05 -5.30 10.47
C GLY A 174 15.71 -6.71 10.99
N PRO A 175 16.60 -7.32 11.79
CA PRO A 175 16.48 -8.73 12.14
C PRO A 175 15.25 -9.01 13.03
N ARG A 176 14.40 -9.89 12.50
CA ARG A 176 13.44 -10.80 13.17
C ARG A 176 12.31 -10.14 13.98
N LEU A 177 11.42 -9.44 13.27
CA LEU A 177 10.04 -9.25 13.75
C LEU A 177 9.39 -10.63 13.98
N SER A 178 9.11 -10.97 15.24
CA SER A 178 8.45 -12.24 15.59
C SER A 178 7.02 -12.24 15.09
N PHE A 179 6.61 -13.30 14.39
CA PHE A 179 5.21 -13.47 14.01
C PHE A 179 4.36 -13.93 15.20
N GLY A 180 4.93 -14.79 16.07
CA GLY A 180 4.23 -15.41 17.19
C GLY A 180 3.89 -14.43 18.31
N ASP A 181 4.80 -13.49 18.59
CA ASP A 181 4.65 -12.51 19.67
C ASP A 181 3.80 -11.30 19.24
N GLY A 182 3.52 -11.17 17.94
CA GLY A 182 2.69 -10.10 17.39
C GLY A 182 3.39 -8.75 17.22
N ASP A 183 4.71 -8.68 17.38
CA ASP A 183 5.54 -7.46 17.26
C ASP A 183 5.40 -6.75 15.91
N TRP A 184 5.04 -7.50 14.87
CA TRP A 184 4.79 -6.97 13.54
C TRP A 184 3.55 -6.07 13.47
N ILE A 185 2.60 -6.19 14.40
CA ILE A 185 1.37 -5.38 14.41
C ILE A 185 1.69 -3.93 14.78
N PRO A 186 2.37 -3.62 15.92
CA PRO A 186 2.84 -2.26 16.19
C PRO A 186 3.68 -1.68 15.06
N PHE A 187 4.59 -2.47 14.48
CA PHE A 187 5.39 -2.05 13.34
C PHE A 187 4.51 -1.65 12.13
N LEU A 188 3.56 -2.51 11.75
CA LEU A 188 2.66 -2.25 10.64
C LEU A 188 1.84 -0.97 10.85
N VAL A 189 1.27 -0.81 12.05
CA VAL A 189 0.45 0.35 12.41
C VAL A 189 1.26 1.64 12.32
N ASP A 190 2.49 1.63 12.85
CA ASP A 190 3.38 2.78 12.80
C ASP A 190 3.80 3.11 11.37
N GLN A 191 4.10 2.12 10.52
CA GLN A 191 4.39 2.37 9.11
C GLN A 191 3.20 3.00 8.37
N ILE A 192 1.98 2.50 8.59
CA ILE A 192 0.76 3.09 8.02
C ILE A 192 0.60 4.53 8.50
N HIS A 193 0.75 4.80 9.79
CA HIS A 193 0.65 6.14 10.36
C HIS A 193 1.65 7.11 9.73
N ARG A 194 2.93 6.71 9.62
CA ARG A 194 3.98 7.50 8.94
C ARG A 194 3.64 7.75 7.48
N ASP A 195 3.13 6.75 6.77
CA ASP A 195 2.76 6.93 5.37
C ASP A 195 1.57 7.87 5.19
N PHE A 196 0.59 7.83 6.10
CA PHE A 196 -0.54 8.76 6.10
C PHE A 196 -0.12 10.22 6.34
N ALA A 197 1.03 10.46 6.98
CA ALA A 197 1.61 11.80 7.06
C ALA A 197 2.15 12.30 5.70
N ARG A 198 2.58 11.40 4.80
CA ARG A 198 3.15 11.74 3.48
C ARG A 198 2.10 12.27 2.51
N SER A 199 2.56 13.03 1.52
CA SER A 199 1.77 13.46 0.36
C SER A 199 1.49 12.30 -0.60
N ALA A 200 0.53 12.50 -1.51
CA ALA A 200 0.21 11.50 -2.52
C ALA A 200 1.37 11.27 -3.50
N GLU A 201 2.10 12.32 -3.83
CA GLU A 201 3.29 12.29 -4.68
C GLU A 201 4.46 11.55 -4.01
N GLU A 202 4.58 11.61 -2.69
CA GLU A 202 5.60 10.81 -2.00
C GLU A 202 5.22 9.33 -1.95
N LEU A 203 3.92 9.00 -1.91
CA LEU A 203 3.46 7.62 -1.84
C LEU A 203 3.36 6.94 -3.22
N PHE A 204 2.96 7.71 -4.23
CA PHE A 204 2.89 7.31 -5.63
C PHE A 204 3.70 8.31 -6.47
N PRO A 205 5.04 8.20 -6.44
CA PRO A 205 5.89 9.13 -7.14
C PRO A 205 5.68 9.05 -8.64
N PRO A 206 5.89 10.18 -9.36
CA PRO A 206 5.90 10.18 -10.81
C PRO A 206 6.84 9.10 -11.32
N TYR A 207 6.42 8.38 -12.35
CA TYR A 207 7.22 7.30 -12.95
C TYR A 207 7.46 6.07 -12.03
N GLY A 208 6.91 6.10 -10.81
CA GLY A 208 6.65 4.96 -9.93
C GLY A 208 7.87 4.28 -9.31
N VAL A 209 8.86 5.05 -8.88
CA VAL A 209 9.92 4.61 -7.96
C VAL A 209 9.73 5.32 -6.62
N GLY A 210 9.20 4.63 -5.61
CA GLY A 210 8.90 5.15 -4.27
C GLY A 210 9.02 4.13 -3.16
#